data_AF-A0A959E9V5-F1
#
_entry.id   AF-A0A959E9V5-F1
#
_cell.length_a   1.000
_cell.length_b   1.000
_cell.length_c   1.000
_cell.angle_alpha   90.00
_cell.angle_beta   90.00
_cell.angle_gamma   90.00
#
_symmetry.space_group_name_H-M   'P 1'
#
loop_
_entity.id
_entity.type
_entity.pdbx_description
1 polymer ?
#
loop_
_entity_poly.entity_id
_entity_poly.type
_entity_poly.pdbx_seq_one_letter_code
_entity_poly.pdbx_strand_id
1 'polypeptide(L)'
;MPLPTQTGLARLASEGQWRRQLAGRIGYLCHSASVNEQLEHGAAILKRLFGERLRALFAPQHGLATDAQDNMIESPHFFHRHFQLPVHSLYAETRSPTPEMLAGIDHLLIDLQDNGVRVYTYIWTMVLAIEACGKAGIPVTILDRPNPLSGQRIEGNMSELEYRSIIGWLPLPMRHGMTAGEIARFAINYWNIDCELQVLPMLGWQRSMSFEATGLPWVLPSPNFPSLDTAGVYPGTVLFEGTNLSEGRGTVRPFELIGHPQLDPYRFVELCHSSMEKAGLRGCRLRPATFVPTFDKYEEQACNGFQVHITDRKTFRPWLTGQLLLRELYRELGRHFTWREPPFEYVYDLLPIDLLNGSEQPRLWVEGQGGMEELLGLEAKGREAFLEKRKEVLLYREVARKK
;
A
#
# COMPACT_ATOMS: atom_id res chain seq x y z
N MET A 1 11.08 -16.51 23.59
CA MET A 1 10.57 -15.97 22.32
C MET A 1 9.93 -14.62 22.61
N PRO A 2 10.11 -13.57 21.78
CA PRO A 2 9.34 -12.35 21.95
C PRO A 2 7.85 -12.68 21.87
N LEU A 3 7.03 -12.01 22.69
CA LEU A 3 5.58 -12.18 22.64
C LEU A 3 5.08 -11.77 21.23
N PRO A 4 4.10 -12.49 20.66
CA PRO A 4 3.48 -12.11 19.40
C PRO A 4 2.96 -10.67 19.45
N THR A 5 2.96 -10.00 18.30
CA THR A 5 2.38 -8.66 18.19
C THR A 5 0.88 -8.74 18.41
N GLN A 6 0.34 -7.87 19.26
CA GLN A 6 -1.11 -7.67 19.38
C GLN A 6 -1.51 -6.43 18.58
N THR A 7 -2.37 -6.62 17.59
CA THR A 7 -2.93 -5.53 16.76
C THR A 7 -3.86 -4.64 17.57
N GLY A 8 -4.18 -3.44 17.05
CA GLY A 8 -5.20 -2.59 17.66
C GLY A 8 -6.54 -3.30 17.84
N LEU A 9 -6.93 -4.16 16.89
CA LEU A 9 -8.14 -5.00 16.98
C LEU A 9 -8.08 -6.00 18.14
N ALA A 10 -6.97 -6.74 18.28
CA ALA A 10 -6.78 -7.70 19.37
C ALA A 10 -6.81 -7.02 20.74
N ARG A 11 -6.21 -5.84 20.84
CA ARG A 11 -6.25 -5.02 22.06
C ARG A 11 -7.63 -4.47 22.36
N LEU A 12 -8.36 -3.97 21.35
CA LEU A 12 -9.75 -3.52 21.53
C LEU A 12 -10.63 -4.64 22.09
N ALA A 13 -10.45 -5.86 21.59
CA ALA A 13 -11.20 -7.03 22.03
C ALA A 13 -10.87 -7.44 23.48
N SER A 14 -9.60 -7.47 23.85
CA SER A 14 -9.15 -7.95 25.16
C SER A 14 -9.19 -6.89 26.27
N GLU A 15 -8.96 -5.60 25.95
CA GLU A 15 -8.82 -4.53 26.94
C GLU A 15 -10.07 -3.64 27.03
N GLY A 16 -10.88 -3.83 28.06
CA GLY A 16 -12.14 -3.08 28.25
C GLY A 16 -12.00 -1.57 28.46
N GLN A 17 -10.79 -1.06 28.70
CA GLN A 17 -10.53 0.37 28.86
C GLN A 17 -10.66 1.15 27.55
N TRP A 18 -10.30 0.56 26.42
CA TRP A 18 -10.45 1.19 25.11
C TRP A 18 -11.91 1.26 24.71
N ARG A 19 -12.66 0.18 24.93
CA ARG A 19 -14.10 0.13 24.64
C ARG A 19 -14.92 1.17 25.42
N ARG A 20 -14.49 1.51 26.64
CA ARG A 20 -15.14 2.53 27.48
C ARG A 20 -15.00 3.96 26.93
N GLN A 21 -14.00 4.20 26.08
CA GLN A 21 -13.78 5.52 25.46
C GLN A 21 -14.60 5.69 24.16
N LEU A 22 -15.11 4.59 23.61
CA LEU A 22 -15.93 4.61 22.40
C LEU A 22 -17.40 4.81 22.79
N ALA A 23 -17.93 6.00 22.57
CA ALA A 23 -19.32 6.34 22.85
C ALA A 23 -20.23 6.11 21.63
N GLY A 24 -21.55 6.08 21.85
CA GLY A 24 -22.56 6.10 20.79
C GLY A 24 -22.48 4.98 19.74
N ARG A 25 -23.01 5.26 18.56
CA ARG A 25 -23.13 4.35 17.41
C ARG A 25 -21.83 4.28 16.64
N ILE A 26 -21.39 3.08 16.34
CA ILE A 26 -20.07 2.78 15.78
C ILE A 26 -20.21 2.51 14.28
N GLY A 27 -19.41 3.22 13.48
CA GLY A 27 -19.07 2.85 12.10
C GLY A 27 -17.75 2.09 12.09
N TYR A 28 -17.55 1.20 11.12
CA TYR A 28 -16.31 0.43 11.01
C TYR A 28 -15.79 0.34 9.57
N LEU A 29 -14.65 0.97 9.30
CA LEU A 29 -13.92 0.88 8.04
C LEU A 29 -12.95 -0.31 8.08
N CYS A 30 -13.21 -1.32 7.26
CA CYS A 30 -12.48 -2.60 7.25
C CYS A 30 -12.50 -3.28 5.87
N HIS A 31 -11.69 -4.34 5.73
CA HIS A 31 -11.67 -5.22 4.55
C HIS A 31 -11.33 -6.65 4.96
N SER A 32 -11.19 -7.57 4.00
CA SER A 32 -10.97 -9.01 4.27
C SER A 32 -9.80 -9.32 5.23
N ALA A 33 -8.70 -8.56 5.18
CA ALA A 33 -7.53 -8.78 6.03
C ALA A 33 -7.62 -8.07 7.40
N SER A 34 -8.74 -7.45 7.71
CA SER A 34 -9.06 -6.89 9.03
C SER A 34 -9.44 -8.01 10.01
N VAL A 35 -8.50 -8.93 10.27
CA VAL A 35 -8.69 -10.10 11.14
C VAL A 35 -7.84 -10.02 12.42
N ASN A 36 -8.22 -10.77 13.43
CA ASN A 36 -7.36 -11.04 14.60
C ASN A 36 -6.37 -12.19 14.32
N GLU A 37 -5.60 -12.56 15.35
CA GLU A 37 -4.60 -13.61 15.26
C GLU A 37 -5.18 -15.03 15.07
N GLN A 38 -6.48 -15.23 15.30
CA GLN A 38 -7.21 -16.47 15.01
C GLN A 38 -7.99 -16.43 13.68
N LEU A 39 -7.72 -15.45 12.81
CA LEU A 39 -8.43 -15.24 11.54
C LEU A 39 -9.93 -14.92 11.70
N GLU A 40 -10.37 -14.47 12.88
CA GLU A 40 -11.72 -13.96 13.06
C GLU A 40 -11.80 -12.52 12.50
N HIS A 41 -12.75 -12.31 11.59
CA HIS A 41 -12.95 -11.01 10.95
C HIS A 41 -13.41 -9.95 11.95
N GLY A 42 -12.85 -8.74 11.85
CA GLY A 42 -13.09 -7.64 12.77
C GLY A 42 -14.55 -7.25 12.86
N ALA A 43 -15.31 -7.33 11.77
CA ALA A 43 -16.76 -7.08 11.81
C ALA A 43 -17.51 -8.05 12.74
N ALA A 44 -17.11 -9.33 12.80
CA ALA A 44 -17.68 -10.31 13.73
C ALA A 44 -17.32 -9.97 15.17
N ILE A 45 -16.06 -9.63 15.42
CA ILE A 45 -15.56 -9.21 16.74
C ILE A 45 -16.32 -7.96 17.22
N LEU A 46 -16.40 -6.91 16.39
CA LEU A 46 -17.08 -5.67 16.74
C LEU A 46 -18.59 -5.88 16.93
N LYS A 47 -19.23 -6.75 16.13
CA LYS A 47 -20.64 -7.10 16.34
C LYS A 47 -20.86 -7.74 17.72
N ARG A 48 -19.97 -8.64 18.15
CA ARG A 48 -20.01 -9.25 19.49
C ARG A 48 -19.75 -8.23 20.61
N LEU A 49 -18.84 -7.27 20.39
CA LEU A 49 -18.46 -6.28 21.41
C LEU A 49 -19.48 -5.14 21.57
N PHE A 50 -20.11 -4.70 20.47
CA PHE A 50 -20.95 -3.49 20.45
C PHE A 50 -22.43 -3.78 20.16
N GLY A 51 -22.79 -5.00 19.71
CA GLY A 51 -24.16 -5.41 19.47
C GLY A 51 -24.89 -4.50 18.47
N GLU A 52 -25.96 -3.85 18.93
CA GLU A 52 -26.76 -2.90 18.14
C GLU A 52 -26.09 -1.53 17.96
N ARG A 53 -25.03 -1.23 18.73
CA ARG A 53 -24.28 0.01 18.54
C ARG A 53 -23.46 -0.01 17.25
N LEU A 54 -23.04 -1.17 16.74
CA LEU A 54 -22.41 -1.26 15.41
C LEU A 54 -23.49 -1.04 14.34
N ARG A 55 -23.40 0.06 13.59
CA ARG A 55 -24.47 0.51 12.68
C ARG A 55 -24.16 0.34 11.21
N ALA A 56 -22.91 0.50 10.80
CA ALA A 56 -22.52 0.40 9.41
C ALA A 56 -21.08 -0.08 9.25
N LEU A 57 -20.82 -0.75 8.14
CA LEU A 57 -19.48 -1.05 7.68
C LEU A 57 -19.14 -0.13 6.50
N PHE A 58 -17.88 0.23 6.40
CA PHE A 58 -17.32 0.98 5.27
C PHE A 58 -16.21 0.12 4.66
N ALA A 59 -16.16 0.06 3.33
CA ALA A 59 -15.20 -0.75 2.59
C ALA A 59 -14.35 0.11 1.65
N PRO A 60 -13.02 -0.12 1.58
CA PRO A 60 -12.12 0.61 0.68
C PRO A 60 -12.18 0.06 -0.76
N GLN A 61 -11.18 0.39 -1.58
CA GLN A 61 -10.91 -0.29 -2.86
C GLN A 61 -10.90 -1.81 -2.67
N HIS A 62 -11.37 -2.56 -3.68
CA HIS A 62 -11.63 -4.01 -3.65
C HIS A 62 -12.81 -4.48 -2.77
N GLY A 63 -13.45 -3.58 -2.02
CA GLY A 63 -14.64 -3.89 -1.23
C GLY A 63 -14.34 -4.70 0.05
N LEU A 64 -15.41 -5.09 0.75
CA LEU A 64 -15.29 -5.80 2.04
C LEU A 64 -14.78 -7.25 1.86
N ALA A 65 -15.22 -7.90 0.78
CA ALA A 65 -14.86 -9.29 0.45
C ALA A 65 -13.56 -9.40 -0.35
N THR A 66 -13.05 -8.28 -0.88
CA THR A 66 -11.81 -8.25 -1.67
C THR A 66 -11.95 -9.08 -2.95
N ASP A 67 -13.05 -8.92 -3.68
CA ASP A 67 -13.41 -9.72 -4.86
C ASP A 67 -13.23 -8.98 -6.20
N ALA A 68 -13.14 -7.64 -6.19
CA ALA A 68 -12.82 -6.87 -7.39
C ALA A 68 -11.33 -7.00 -7.78
N GLN A 69 -11.07 -7.66 -8.92
CA GLN A 69 -9.72 -8.07 -9.35
C GLN A 69 -8.82 -6.91 -9.81
N ASP A 70 -9.41 -5.87 -10.39
CA ASP A 70 -8.69 -4.75 -11.00
C ASP A 70 -8.92 -3.47 -10.18
N ASN A 71 -7.90 -2.60 -10.15
CA ASN A 71 -7.90 -1.37 -9.38
C ASN A 71 -8.97 -0.37 -9.88
N MET A 72 -9.34 -0.42 -11.15
CA MET A 72 -10.37 0.44 -11.75
C MET A 72 -11.79 -0.14 -11.71
N ILE A 73 -12.01 -1.26 -11.02
CA ILE A 73 -13.36 -1.83 -10.84
C ILE A 73 -13.97 -1.28 -9.54
N GLU A 74 -15.07 -0.56 -9.68
CA GLU A 74 -15.85 -0.08 -8.54
C GLU A 74 -16.50 -1.24 -7.77
N SER A 75 -16.54 -1.14 -6.44
CA SER A 75 -17.26 -2.10 -5.59
C SER A 75 -18.56 -1.46 -5.10
N PRO A 76 -19.73 -2.14 -5.19
CA PRO A 76 -21.01 -1.51 -4.89
C PRO A 76 -21.32 -1.46 -3.38
N HIS A 77 -22.25 -0.58 -3.00
CA HIS A 77 -22.92 -0.65 -1.68
C HIS A 77 -23.78 -1.91 -1.59
N PHE A 78 -23.88 -2.52 -0.41
CA PHE A 78 -24.77 -3.67 -0.21
C PHE A 78 -25.19 -3.86 1.24
N PHE A 79 -26.18 -4.73 1.49
CA PHE A 79 -26.56 -5.15 2.84
C PHE A 79 -25.96 -6.51 3.17
N HIS A 80 -25.12 -6.59 4.20
CA HIS A 80 -24.42 -7.81 4.57
C HIS A 80 -25.36 -8.79 5.31
N ARG A 81 -25.71 -9.90 4.67
CA ARG A 81 -26.71 -10.85 5.23
C ARG A 81 -26.30 -11.49 6.56
N HIS A 82 -25.03 -11.79 6.78
CA HIS A 82 -24.59 -12.38 8.06
C HIS A 82 -24.59 -11.35 9.20
N PHE A 83 -23.93 -10.19 9.03
CA PHE A 83 -23.85 -9.16 10.07
C PHE A 83 -25.14 -8.34 10.25
N GLN A 84 -26.05 -8.37 9.28
CA GLN A 84 -27.28 -7.57 9.23
C GLN A 84 -26.95 -6.07 9.34
N LEU A 85 -26.01 -5.61 8.52
CA LEU A 85 -25.53 -4.23 8.48
C LEU A 85 -25.43 -3.72 7.04
N PRO A 86 -25.68 -2.42 6.79
CA PRO A 86 -25.29 -1.79 5.54
C PRO A 86 -23.76 -1.76 5.42
N VAL A 87 -23.29 -1.95 4.19
CA VAL A 87 -21.89 -1.79 3.79
C VAL A 87 -21.84 -0.68 2.75
N HIS A 88 -21.17 0.42 3.12
CA HIS A 88 -20.92 1.56 2.24
C HIS A 88 -19.57 1.38 1.55
N SER A 89 -19.55 1.44 0.23
CA SER A 89 -18.32 1.44 -0.54
C SER A 89 -17.73 2.85 -0.62
N LEU A 90 -16.46 2.97 -0.23
CA LEU A 90 -15.64 4.16 -0.42
C LEU A 90 -14.78 4.01 -1.69
N TYR A 91 -15.25 3.22 -2.65
CA TYR A 91 -14.66 3.05 -3.97
C TYR A 91 -15.72 2.88 -5.07
N ALA A 92 -16.94 3.40 -4.84
CA ALA A 92 -18.07 3.43 -5.77
C ALA A 92 -18.22 4.81 -6.41
N GLU A 93 -19.27 5.57 -6.09
CA GLU A 93 -19.47 6.94 -6.57
C GLU A 93 -18.63 7.96 -5.78
N THR A 94 -18.13 7.55 -4.60
CA THR A 94 -17.33 8.38 -3.70
C THR A 94 -16.08 7.65 -3.23
N ARG A 95 -15.04 8.41 -2.84
CA ARG A 95 -13.83 7.92 -2.19
C ARG A 95 -13.73 8.35 -0.71
N SER A 96 -14.75 9.04 -0.22
CA SER A 96 -14.86 9.55 1.14
C SER A 96 -16.29 9.32 1.68
N PRO A 97 -16.50 9.04 2.97
CA PRO A 97 -17.84 8.92 3.54
C PRO A 97 -18.68 10.18 3.28
N THR A 98 -19.91 10.01 2.78
CA THR A 98 -20.84 11.13 2.61
C THR A 98 -21.55 11.44 3.94
N PRO A 99 -22.14 12.65 4.10
CA PRO A 99 -22.96 12.97 5.27
C PRO A 99 -24.08 11.94 5.53
N GLU A 100 -24.68 11.40 4.48
CA GLU A 100 -25.75 10.40 4.57
C GLU A 100 -25.22 9.06 5.10
N MET A 101 -24.01 8.66 4.69
CA MET A 101 -23.38 7.42 5.20
C MET A 101 -22.95 7.57 6.67
N LEU A 102 -22.57 8.79 7.08
CA LEU A 102 -22.21 9.10 8.45
C LEU A 102 -23.44 9.39 9.34
N ALA A 103 -24.64 9.48 8.76
CA ALA A 103 -25.85 9.77 9.50
C ALA A 103 -26.13 8.67 10.54
N GLY A 104 -26.10 9.07 11.81
CA GLY A 104 -26.30 8.15 12.92
C GLY A 104 -25.07 7.32 13.30
N ILE A 105 -23.88 7.73 12.86
CA ILE A 105 -22.59 7.30 13.41
C ILE A 105 -22.10 8.37 14.38
N ASP A 106 -21.72 7.95 15.59
CA ASP A 106 -21.17 8.82 16.63
C ASP A 106 -19.66 8.59 16.83
N HIS A 107 -19.09 7.50 16.30
CA HIS A 107 -17.65 7.19 16.33
C HIS A 107 -17.26 6.28 15.16
N LEU A 108 -16.16 6.59 14.45
CA LEU A 108 -15.64 5.73 13.38
C LEU A 108 -14.40 4.94 13.85
N LEU A 109 -14.45 3.62 13.73
CA LEU A 109 -13.28 2.75 13.89
C LEU A 109 -12.67 2.45 12.51
N ILE A 110 -11.35 2.54 12.38
CA ILE A 110 -10.63 2.21 11.13
C ILE A 110 -9.63 1.10 11.42
N ASP A 111 -9.70 0.01 10.66
CA ASP A 111 -8.84 -1.15 10.81
C ASP A 111 -8.51 -1.74 9.44
N LEU A 112 -7.38 -1.32 8.87
CA LEU A 112 -6.96 -1.73 7.53
C LEU A 112 -5.52 -2.25 7.58
N GLN A 113 -5.31 -3.50 7.14
CA GLN A 113 -3.97 -3.98 6.81
C GLN A 113 -3.50 -3.34 5.50
N ASP A 114 -2.59 -2.37 5.62
CA ASP A 114 -1.92 -1.71 4.50
C ASP A 114 -0.65 -2.48 4.06
N ASN A 115 -0.06 -2.11 2.93
CA ASN A 115 1.17 -2.72 2.42
C ASN A 115 2.47 -1.90 2.64
N GLY A 116 2.38 -0.68 3.18
CA GLY A 116 3.54 0.16 3.46
C GLY A 116 4.11 0.91 2.27
N VAL A 117 3.33 1.02 1.19
CA VAL A 117 3.71 1.67 -0.07
C VAL A 117 2.70 2.77 -0.41
N ARG A 118 3.22 3.94 -0.79
CA ARG A 118 2.44 5.17 -1.02
C ARG A 118 1.27 4.97 -1.99
N VAL A 119 1.47 4.20 -3.05
CA VAL A 119 0.46 4.03 -4.11
C VAL A 119 -0.64 3.04 -3.78
N TYR A 120 -0.61 2.42 -2.59
CA TYR A 120 -1.68 1.56 -2.12
C TYR A 120 -2.76 2.39 -1.42
N THR A 121 -4.00 2.32 -1.91
CA THR A 121 -5.03 3.35 -1.66
C THR A 121 -5.66 3.32 -0.26
N TYR A 122 -5.40 2.28 0.55
CA TYR A 122 -6.07 2.09 1.84
C TYR A 122 -5.73 3.19 2.85
N ILE A 123 -4.47 3.63 2.90
CA ILE A 123 -4.08 4.76 3.76
C ILE A 123 -4.74 6.07 3.31
N TRP A 124 -5.04 6.24 2.03
CA TRP A 124 -5.73 7.43 1.51
C TRP A 124 -7.23 7.39 1.76
N THR A 125 -7.84 6.21 1.64
CA THR A 125 -9.23 5.99 2.08
C THR A 125 -9.39 6.33 3.56
N MET A 126 -8.44 5.92 4.41
CA MET A 126 -8.40 6.31 5.82
C MET A 126 -8.29 7.83 6.01
N VAL A 127 -7.38 8.51 5.32
CA VAL A 127 -7.22 9.97 5.45
C VAL A 127 -8.50 10.71 5.02
N LEU A 128 -9.11 10.32 3.90
CA LEU A 128 -10.37 10.88 3.42
C LEU A 128 -11.54 10.63 4.38
N ALA A 129 -11.55 9.48 5.07
CA ALA A 129 -12.53 9.20 6.12
C ALA A 129 -12.32 10.07 7.36
N ILE A 130 -11.06 10.28 7.78
CA ILE A 130 -10.73 11.19 8.88
C ILE A 130 -11.17 12.63 8.55
N GLU A 131 -10.91 13.11 7.34
CA GLU A 131 -11.35 14.45 6.89
C GLU A 131 -12.88 14.60 6.92
N ALA A 132 -13.63 13.58 6.46
CA ALA A 132 -15.09 13.60 6.48
C ALA A 132 -15.66 13.56 7.91
N CYS A 133 -15.11 12.70 8.76
CA CYS A 133 -15.49 12.60 10.16
C CYS A 133 -15.20 13.89 10.94
N GLY A 134 -14.04 14.52 10.70
CA GLY A 134 -13.70 15.82 11.29
C GLY A 134 -14.74 16.90 10.96
N LYS A 135 -15.13 17.02 9.68
CA LYS A 135 -16.20 17.93 9.24
C LYS A 135 -17.56 17.63 9.88
N ALA A 136 -17.82 16.38 10.21
CA ALA A 136 -19.06 15.94 10.86
C ALA A 136 -19.00 15.98 12.40
N GLY A 137 -17.87 16.34 13.00
CA GLY A 137 -17.67 16.28 14.45
C GLY A 137 -17.67 14.85 15.01
N ILE A 138 -17.33 13.86 14.19
CA ILE A 138 -17.30 12.44 14.57
C ILE A 138 -15.86 12.05 14.95
N PRO A 139 -15.59 11.61 16.19
CA PRO A 139 -14.27 11.11 16.57
C PRO A 139 -13.91 9.82 15.81
N VAL A 140 -12.60 9.65 15.58
CA VAL A 140 -12.03 8.51 14.84
C VAL A 140 -11.02 7.77 15.71
N THR A 141 -11.09 6.44 15.73
CA THR A 141 -10.05 5.59 16.33
C THR A 141 -9.43 4.64 15.29
N ILE A 142 -8.11 4.73 15.10
CA ILE A 142 -7.35 3.78 14.27
C ILE A 142 -6.94 2.57 15.12
N LEU A 143 -7.33 1.38 14.68
CA LEU A 143 -6.85 0.11 15.22
C LEU A 143 -5.56 -0.24 14.48
N ASP A 144 -4.42 0.13 15.05
CA ASP A 144 -3.17 0.13 14.29
C ASP A 144 -2.67 -1.30 13.97
N ARG A 145 -1.97 -1.43 12.83
CA ARG A 145 -1.45 -2.69 12.29
C ARG A 145 0.00 -2.59 11.84
N PRO A 146 0.74 -3.70 11.74
CA PRO A 146 2.10 -3.68 11.25
C PRO A 146 2.20 -3.17 9.83
N ASN A 147 3.22 -2.36 9.54
CA ASN A 147 3.69 -2.17 8.18
C ASN A 147 4.43 -3.46 7.76
N PRO A 148 3.99 -4.19 6.71
CA PRO A 148 4.58 -5.47 6.35
C PRO A 148 6.02 -5.33 5.81
N LEU A 149 6.37 -4.14 5.32
CA LEU A 149 7.72 -3.78 4.92
C LEU A 149 8.57 -3.23 6.09
N SER A 150 8.16 -3.43 7.34
CA SER A 150 8.81 -2.88 8.53
C SER A 150 8.76 -1.34 8.60
N GLY A 151 9.15 -0.80 9.75
CA GLY A 151 9.22 0.65 9.99
C GLY A 151 10.62 1.24 9.82
N GLN A 152 11.61 0.49 9.32
CA GLN A 152 13.01 0.94 9.31
C GLN A 152 13.47 1.59 8.01
N ARG A 153 13.15 0.99 6.87
CA ARG A 153 13.65 1.45 5.58
C ARG A 153 12.64 2.40 4.95
N ILE A 154 13.16 3.52 4.49
CA ILE A 154 12.47 4.50 3.66
C ILE A 154 13.15 4.49 2.30
N GLU A 155 12.38 4.54 1.23
CA GLU A 155 12.91 4.40 -0.12
C GLU A 155 12.01 5.08 -1.16
N GLY A 156 12.64 5.64 -2.19
CA GLY A 156 11.97 6.31 -3.31
C GLY A 156 11.90 7.82 -3.20
N ASN A 157 11.71 8.49 -4.34
CA ASN A 157 11.56 9.94 -4.42
C ASN A 157 10.30 10.39 -3.66
N MET A 158 10.36 11.61 -3.13
CA MET A 158 9.18 12.27 -2.55
C MET A 158 8.17 12.56 -3.66
N SER A 159 6.88 12.32 -3.39
CA SER A 159 5.81 12.83 -4.26
C SER A 159 5.67 14.34 -4.14
N GLU A 160 5.33 14.97 -5.26
CA GLU A 160 5.04 16.40 -5.38
C GLU A 160 3.51 16.60 -5.40
N LEU A 161 3.05 17.72 -4.84
CA LEU A 161 1.61 17.96 -4.67
C LEU A 161 0.86 18.14 -6.00
N GLU A 162 1.56 18.47 -7.08
CA GLU A 162 0.98 18.55 -8.42
C GLU A 162 0.58 17.17 -8.99
N TYR A 163 1.18 16.08 -8.51
CA TYR A 163 0.79 14.70 -8.84
C TYR A 163 -0.15 14.08 -7.79
N ARG A 164 -0.71 14.89 -6.88
CA ARG A 164 -1.58 14.41 -5.80
C ARG A 164 -2.83 13.75 -6.38
N SER A 165 -3.09 12.51 -5.96
CA SER A 165 -4.22 11.70 -6.40
C SER A 165 -4.59 10.67 -5.33
N ILE A 166 -5.54 9.78 -5.61
CA ILE A 166 -5.95 8.71 -4.69
C ILE A 166 -4.87 7.63 -4.48
N ILE A 167 -3.74 7.71 -5.19
CA ILE A 167 -2.53 6.88 -4.97
C ILE A 167 -1.37 7.70 -4.37
N GLY A 168 -1.62 8.94 -3.91
CA GLY A 168 -0.60 9.79 -3.32
C GLY A 168 -1.18 11.07 -2.75
N TRP A 169 -1.84 11.00 -1.59
CA TRP A 169 -2.51 12.15 -0.96
C TRP A 169 -1.55 13.10 -0.21
N LEU A 170 -0.42 12.57 0.26
CA LEU A 170 0.62 13.30 0.99
C LEU A 170 1.96 13.20 0.24
N PRO A 171 2.87 14.17 0.44
CA PRO A 171 4.25 14.07 -0.03
C PRO A 171 4.99 13.02 0.79
N LEU A 172 4.95 11.77 0.35
CA LEU A 172 5.63 10.63 0.95
C LEU A 172 6.60 10.01 -0.07
N PRO A 173 7.67 9.35 0.38
CA PRO A 173 8.45 8.48 -0.49
C PRO A 173 7.64 7.21 -0.80
N MET A 174 8.01 6.49 -1.87
CA MET A 174 7.32 5.26 -2.30
C MET A 174 7.16 4.26 -1.15
N ARG A 175 8.25 3.95 -0.44
CA ARG A 175 8.23 3.19 0.83
C ARG A 175 8.39 4.18 1.98
N HIS A 176 7.29 4.46 2.68
CA HIS A 176 7.24 5.47 3.74
C HIS A 176 7.69 4.95 5.12
N GLY A 177 7.63 3.64 5.34
CA GLY A 177 8.11 3.01 6.58
C GLY A 177 7.39 3.52 7.83
N MET A 178 6.08 3.74 7.75
CA MET A 178 5.17 4.15 8.83
C MET A 178 3.98 3.18 8.92
N THR A 179 3.35 3.04 10.08
CA THR A 179 2.06 2.33 10.21
C THR A 179 0.90 3.21 9.74
N ALA A 180 -0.29 2.63 9.59
CA ALA A 180 -1.50 3.40 9.23
C ALA A 180 -1.80 4.47 10.31
N GLY A 181 -1.66 4.14 11.60
CA GLY A 181 -1.83 5.10 12.68
C GLY A 181 -0.82 6.27 12.63
N GLU A 182 0.44 5.99 12.27
CA GLU A 182 1.46 7.03 12.08
C GLU A 182 1.17 7.91 10.85
N ILE A 183 0.66 7.33 9.76
CA ILE A 183 0.20 8.07 8.57
C ILE A 183 -0.98 8.97 8.90
N ALA A 184 -1.96 8.49 9.68
CA ALA A 184 -3.11 9.28 10.10
C ALA A 184 -2.67 10.54 10.89
N ARG A 185 -1.74 10.39 11.83
CA ARG A 185 -1.14 11.51 12.57
C ARG A 185 -0.37 12.46 11.64
N PHE A 186 0.37 11.93 10.67
CA PHE A 186 1.04 12.76 9.66
C PHE A 186 0.05 13.59 8.85
N ALA A 187 -1.04 12.97 8.39
CA ALA A 187 -2.07 13.65 7.61
C ALA A 187 -2.75 14.78 8.38
N ILE A 188 -3.12 14.53 9.64
CA ILE A 188 -3.72 15.55 10.51
C ILE A 188 -2.79 16.75 10.66
N ASN A 189 -1.51 16.51 10.96
CA ASN A 189 -0.53 17.59 11.13
C ASN A 189 -0.28 18.34 9.81
N TYR A 190 -0.15 17.61 8.70
CA TYR A 190 0.20 18.19 7.41
C TYR A 190 -0.93 19.04 6.80
N TRP A 191 -2.17 18.54 6.88
CA TRP A 191 -3.34 19.21 6.32
C TRP A 191 -4.11 20.06 7.33
N ASN A 192 -3.67 20.08 8.60
CA ASN A 192 -4.37 20.75 9.71
C ASN A 192 -5.83 20.31 9.80
N ILE A 193 -6.07 18.99 9.78
CA ILE A 193 -7.40 18.40 9.83
C ILE A 193 -7.94 18.52 11.26
N ASP A 194 -9.08 19.19 11.42
CA ASP A 194 -9.79 19.27 12.69
C ASP A 194 -10.62 18.00 12.91
N CYS A 195 -10.03 16.99 13.55
CA CYS A 195 -10.69 15.73 13.89
C CYS A 195 -10.14 15.21 15.22
N GLU A 196 -11.03 14.80 16.13
CA GLU A 196 -10.62 14.06 17.33
C GLU A 196 -10.14 12.66 16.93
N LEU A 197 -8.82 12.49 16.84
CA LEU A 197 -8.17 11.24 16.45
C LEU A 197 -7.54 10.54 17.65
N GLN A 198 -7.88 9.27 17.81
CA GLN A 198 -7.15 8.34 18.66
C GLN A 198 -6.48 7.26 17.82
N VAL A 199 -5.24 6.90 18.16
CA VAL A 199 -4.62 5.68 17.64
C VAL A 199 -4.51 4.68 18.78
N LEU A 200 -5.02 3.47 18.56
CA LEU A 200 -4.91 2.36 19.49
C LEU A 200 -3.66 1.54 19.07
N PRO A 201 -2.50 1.77 19.72
CA PRO A 201 -1.23 1.26 19.21
C PRO A 201 -1.11 -0.24 19.44
N MET A 202 -0.33 -0.91 18.61
CA MET A 202 0.03 -2.31 18.81
C MET A 202 0.85 -2.50 20.09
N LEU A 203 0.83 -3.73 20.63
CA LEU A 203 1.80 -4.18 21.63
C LEU A 203 2.76 -5.20 21.00
N GLY A 204 4.03 -5.14 21.39
CA GLY A 204 5.06 -6.08 20.94
C GLY A 204 5.71 -5.75 19.59
N TRP A 205 5.04 -4.98 18.71
CA TRP A 205 5.62 -4.58 17.43
C TRP A 205 6.81 -3.63 17.61
N GLN A 206 7.87 -3.86 16.84
CA GLN A 206 9.02 -2.98 16.73
C GLN A 206 9.30 -2.69 15.26
N ARG A 207 9.79 -1.49 14.96
CA ARG A 207 10.05 -1.06 13.58
C ARG A 207 10.97 -2.00 12.79
N SER A 208 11.85 -2.71 13.47
CA SER A 208 12.80 -3.67 12.88
C SER A 208 12.19 -5.03 12.52
N MET A 209 10.98 -5.33 13.00
CA MET A 209 10.33 -6.60 12.75
C MET A 209 9.94 -6.73 11.28
N SER A 210 10.21 -7.90 10.70
CA SER A 210 9.48 -8.33 9.51
C SER A 210 8.06 -8.71 9.89
N PHE A 211 7.16 -8.81 8.92
CA PHE A 211 5.79 -9.24 9.20
C PHE A 211 5.75 -10.64 9.84
N GLU A 212 6.60 -11.57 9.39
CA GLU A 212 6.67 -12.93 9.96
C GLU A 212 7.07 -12.90 11.44
N ALA A 213 7.97 -12.00 11.83
CA ALA A 213 8.40 -11.86 13.21
C ALA A 213 7.29 -11.34 14.15
N THR A 214 6.20 -10.81 13.60
CA THR A 214 5.02 -10.41 14.39
C THR A 214 4.22 -11.61 14.90
N GLY A 215 4.34 -12.76 14.24
CA GLY A 215 3.53 -13.95 14.53
C GLY A 215 2.08 -13.86 14.05
N LEU A 216 1.69 -12.80 13.34
CA LEU A 216 0.35 -12.63 12.79
C LEU A 216 0.18 -13.40 11.48
N PRO A 217 -1.04 -13.88 11.17
CA PRO A 217 -1.33 -14.45 9.87
C PRO A 217 -1.30 -13.38 8.78
N TRP A 218 -0.86 -13.76 7.58
CA TRP A 218 -0.99 -12.94 6.38
C TRP A 218 -2.28 -13.32 5.65
N VAL A 219 -3.22 -12.39 5.59
CA VAL A 219 -4.39 -12.45 4.71
C VAL A 219 -4.14 -11.43 3.60
N LEU A 220 -4.28 -11.85 2.34
CA LEU A 220 -4.06 -10.97 1.21
C LEU A 220 -4.98 -9.73 1.30
N PRO A 221 -4.42 -8.50 1.30
CA PRO A 221 -5.20 -7.28 1.43
C PRO A 221 -5.92 -6.90 0.14
N SER A 222 -5.45 -7.36 -1.03
CA SER A 222 -6.11 -7.26 -2.34
C SER A 222 -5.86 -8.53 -3.17
N PRO A 223 -6.66 -8.80 -4.24
CA PRO A 223 -6.58 -10.07 -4.98
C PRO A 223 -5.21 -10.33 -5.60
N ASN A 224 -4.59 -9.27 -6.12
CA ASN A 224 -3.27 -9.33 -6.75
C ASN A 224 -2.11 -9.07 -5.77
N PHE A 225 -2.37 -9.15 -4.46
CA PHE A 225 -1.36 -8.99 -3.41
C PHE A 225 -1.30 -10.22 -2.48
N PRO A 226 -1.02 -11.43 -3.01
CA PRO A 226 -1.24 -12.67 -2.29
C PRO A 226 -0.24 -12.95 -1.17
N SER A 227 0.98 -12.39 -1.23
CA SER A 227 2.08 -12.84 -0.38
C SER A 227 2.97 -11.71 0.17
N LEU A 228 3.75 -12.04 1.21
CA LEU A 228 4.79 -11.15 1.73
C LEU A 228 5.96 -10.96 0.75
N ASP A 229 6.16 -11.89 -0.19
CA ASP A 229 7.14 -11.73 -1.26
C ASP A 229 6.67 -10.67 -2.26
N THR A 230 5.38 -10.69 -2.61
CA THR A 230 4.72 -9.61 -3.36
C THR A 230 4.94 -8.28 -2.65
N ALA A 231 4.72 -8.22 -1.32
CA ALA A 231 4.98 -7.01 -0.56
C ALA A 231 6.42 -6.51 -0.68
N GLY A 232 7.39 -7.41 -0.65
CA GLY A 232 8.80 -7.06 -0.74
C GLY A 232 9.20 -6.46 -2.09
N VAL A 233 8.61 -6.91 -3.19
CA VAL A 233 8.94 -6.43 -4.55
C VAL A 233 8.06 -5.27 -5.02
N TYR A 234 6.85 -5.13 -4.47
CA TYR A 234 5.84 -4.16 -4.89
C TYR A 234 6.34 -2.70 -4.99
N PRO A 235 7.17 -2.17 -4.07
CA PRO A 235 7.63 -0.77 -4.16
C PRO A 235 8.38 -0.42 -5.46
N GLY A 236 8.94 -1.42 -6.14
CA GLY A 236 9.58 -1.24 -7.45
C GLY A 236 8.76 -1.76 -8.62
N THR A 237 7.99 -2.82 -8.40
CA THR A 237 7.30 -3.55 -9.48
C THR A 237 5.91 -2.99 -9.80
N VAL A 238 5.30 -2.23 -8.87
CA VAL A 238 4.08 -1.47 -9.17
C VAL A 238 4.29 -0.42 -10.26
N LEU A 239 5.53 0.06 -10.45
CA LEU A 239 5.87 1.06 -11.48
C LEU A 239 5.54 0.57 -12.91
N PHE A 240 5.54 -0.76 -13.13
CA PHE A 240 5.23 -1.36 -14.42
C PHE A 240 3.76 -1.22 -14.81
N GLU A 241 2.86 -0.91 -13.87
CA GLU A 241 1.47 -0.54 -14.18
C GLU A 241 1.40 0.68 -15.10
N GLY A 242 2.39 1.58 -15.02
CA GLY A 242 2.51 2.76 -15.87
C GLY A 242 3.05 2.50 -17.28
N THR A 243 3.13 1.24 -17.70
CA THR A 243 3.69 0.83 -18.99
C THR A 243 2.81 -0.22 -19.66
N ASN A 244 3.14 -0.58 -20.90
CA ASN A 244 2.58 -1.76 -21.55
C ASN A 244 3.20 -3.10 -21.10
N LEU A 245 4.09 -3.15 -20.11
CA LEU A 245 4.64 -4.41 -19.57
C LEU A 245 3.62 -5.10 -18.69
N SER A 246 3.52 -6.43 -18.77
CA SER A 246 2.76 -7.21 -17.79
C SER A 246 3.55 -7.31 -16.49
N GLU A 247 2.91 -6.89 -15.40
CA GLU A 247 3.37 -7.08 -14.03
C GLU A 247 2.86 -8.40 -13.41
N GLY A 248 2.46 -9.37 -14.23
CA GLY A 248 2.11 -10.72 -13.76
C GLY A 248 0.71 -10.83 -13.14
N ARG A 249 -0.14 -9.81 -13.24
CA ARG A 249 -1.60 -9.96 -13.10
C ARG A 249 -2.09 -11.03 -14.07
N GLY A 250 -3.14 -11.76 -13.71
CA GLY A 250 -3.56 -12.97 -14.45
C GLY A 250 -2.67 -14.19 -14.23
N THR A 251 -1.77 -14.16 -13.24
CA THR A 251 -0.94 -15.32 -12.84
C THR A 251 -1.05 -15.59 -11.35
N VAL A 252 -0.41 -16.65 -10.88
CA VAL A 252 -0.29 -16.96 -9.44
C VAL A 252 0.82 -16.19 -8.72
N ARG A 253 1.51 -15.26 -9.42
CA ARG A 253 2.66 -14.48 -8.92
C ARG A 253 2.63 -13.01 -9.40
N PRO A 254 1.53 -12.27 -9.15
CA PRO A 254 1.44 -10.86 -9.51
C PRO A 254 2.52 -10.02 -8.81
N PHE A 255 3.02 -9.02 -9.52
CA PHE A 255 4.14 -8.12 -9.21
C PHE A 255 5.50 -8.79 -9.00
N GLU A 256 5.56 -10.10 -8.79
CA GLU A 256 6.82 -10.85 -8.79
C GLU A 256 7.33 -11.11 -10.21
N LEU A 257 6.44 -11.20 -11.20
CA LEU A 257 6.72 -11.47 -12.60
C LEU A 257 6.57 -10.20 -13.44
N ILE A 258 7.59 -9.86 -14.23
CA ILE A 258 7.54 -8.75 -15.20
C ILE A 258 7.88 -9.28 -16.58
N GLY A 259 7.13 -8.92 -17.61
CA GLY A 259 7.40 -9.40 -18.97
C GLY A 259 6.70 -8.70 -20.11
N HIS A 260 7.18 -8.98 -21.32
CA HIS A 260 6.65 -8.53 -22.60
C HIS A 260 6.85 -9.63 -23.66
N PRO A 261 5.95 -9.83 -24.62
CA PRO A 261 6.08 -10.89 -25.63
C PRO A 261 7.38 -10.85 -26.44
N GLN A 262 7.95 -9.66 -26.64
CA GLN A 262 9.14 -9.44 -27.49
C GLN A 262 10.50 -9.63 -26.79
N LEU A 263 10.53 -9.96 -25.49
CA LEU A 263 11.81 -10.12 -24.78
C LEU A 263 12.41 -11.51 -25.01
N ASP A 264 13.74 -11.57 -25.09
CA ASP A 264 14.51 -12.79 -24.79
C ASP A 264 14.78 -12.81 -23.28
N PRO A 265 14.15 -13.73 -22.51
CA PRO A 265 14.20 -13.69 -21.06
C PRO A 265 15.59 -14.03 -20.50
N TYR A 266 16.38 -14.87 -21.18
CA TYR A 266 17.69 -15.28 -20.69
C TYR A 266 18.71 -14.19 -20.92
N ARG A 267 18.81 -13.70 -22.15
CA ARG A 267 19.72 -12.60 -22.51
C ARG A 267 19.41 -11.34 -21.69
N PHE A 268 18.12 -11.01 -21.52
CA PHE A 268 17.74 -9.81 -20.78
C PHE A 268 18.12 -9.89 -19.29
N VAL A 269 17.93 -11.05 -18.66
CA VAL A 269 18.31 -11.23 -17.26
C VAL A 269 19.82 -11.10 -17.04
N GLU A 270 20.66 -11.63 -17.94
CA GLU A 270 22.12 -11.47 -17.86
C GLU A 270 22.54 -9.99 -17.93
N LEU A 271 21.90 -9.24 -18.83
CA LEU A 271 22.09 -7.79 -18.96
C LEU A 271 21.67 -7.07 -17.67
N CYS A 272 20.50 -7.39 -17.12
CA CYS A 272 20.02 -6.78 -15.88
C CYS A 272 20.93 -7.10 -14.68
N HIS A 273 21.42 -8.33 -14.54
CA HIS A 273 22.36 -8.69 -13.46
C HIS A 273 23.65 -7.86 -13.56
N SER A 274 24.17 -7.67 -14.77
CA SER A 274 25.35 -6.83 -15.01
C SER A 274 25.09 -5.36 -14.63
N SER A 275 23.91 -4.82 -14.99
CA SER A 275 23.51 -3.45 -14.64
C SER A 275 23.31 -3.29 -13.12
N MET A 276 22.69 -4.27 -12.46
CA MET A 276 22.50 -4.27 -11.00
C MET A 276 23.83 -4.36 -10.25
N GLU A 277 24.77 -5.18 -10.71
CA GLU A 277 26.11 -5.28 -10.12
C GLU A 277 26.87 -3.95 -10.20
N LYS A 278 26.88 -3.32 -11.39
CA LYS A 278 27.48 -1.99 -11.59
C LYS A 278 26.82 -0.91 -10.70
N ALA A 279 25.51 -1.00 -10.50
CA ALA A 279 24.76 -0.10 -9.64
C ALA A 279 24.91 -0.41 -8.13
N GLY A 280 25.59 -1.51 -7.76
CA GLY A 280 25.72 -1.95 -6.38
C GLY A 280 24.41 -2.42 -5.74
N LEU A 281 23.39 -2.76 -6.55
CA LEU A 281 22.10 -3.22 -6.08
C LEU A 281 22.16 -4.72 -5.75
N ARG A 282 21.83 -5.06 -4.50
CA ARG A 282 21.90 -6.42 -3.93
C ARG A 282 20.56 -6.79 -3.29
N GLY A 283 20.47 -8.01 -2.75
CA GLY A 283 19.33 -8.48 -1.99
C GLY A 283 18.19 -9.07 -2.82
N CYS A 284 18.34 -9.14 -4.14
CA CYS A 284 17.48 -9.94 -5.02
C CYS A 284 18.29 -10.62 -6.13
N ARG A 285 17.65 -11.58 -6.81
CA ARG A 285 18.09 -12.20 -8.06
C ARG A 285 16.92 -12.24 -9.03
N LEU A 286 17.20 -12.01 -10.31
CA LEU A 286 16.22 -12.23 -11.37
C LEU A 286 16.35 -13.64 -11.91
N ARG A 287 15.23 -14.34 -12.05
CA ARG A 287 15.13 -15.63 -12.73
C ARG A 287 14.42 -15.44 -14.07
N PRO A 288 14.98 -15.87 -15.21
CA PRO A 288 14.26 -15.86 -16.49
C PRO A 288 12.92 -16.60 -16.35
N ALA A 289 11.86 -16.01 -16.89
CA ALA A 289 10.51 -16.56 -16.82
C ALA A 289 9.71 -16.24 -18.08
N THR A 290 8.87 -17.19 -18.47
CA THR A 290 7.80 -16.99 -19.45
C THR A 290 6.49 -17.38 -18.78
N PHE A 291 5.46 -16.56 -18.94
CA PHE A 291 4.16 -16.76 -18.32
C PHE A 291 3.04 -16.25 -19.23
N VAL A 292 1.82 -16.77 -19.05
CA VAL A 292 0.63 -16.37 -19.81
C VAL A 292 -0.39 -15.83 -18.81
N PRO A 293 -0.68 -14.52 -18.82
CA PRO A 293 -1.77 -13.92 -18.04
C PRO A 293 -3.14 -14.47 -18.46
N THR A 294 -4.01 -14.73 -17.49
CA THR A 294 -5.42 -15.11 -17.74
C THR A 294 -6.39 -13.92 -17.73
N PHE A 295 -5.89 -12.71 -17.46
CA PHE A 295 -6.60 -11.43 -17.56
C PHE A 295 -5.53 -10.31 -17.59
N ASP A 296 -5.94 -9.07 -17.83
CA ASP A 296 -5.06 -7.88 -17.88
C ASP A 296 -4.14 -7.86 -19.13
N LYS A 297 -3.03 -7.13 -19.07
CA LYS A 297 -2.08 -6.97 -20.18
C LYS A 297 -1.59 -8.32 -20.71
N TYR A 298 -1.71 -8.49 -22.03
CA TYR A 298 -1.34 -9.71 -22.75
C TYR A 298 -2.09 -10.96 -22.27
N GLU A 299 -3.36 -10.81 -21.87
CA GLU A 299 -4.27 -11.94 -21.68
C GLU A 299 -4.14 -12.97 -22.81
N GLU A 300 -4.00 -14.24 -22.43
CA GLU A 300 -3.82 -15.39 -23.33
C GLU A 300 -2.56 -15.36 -24.21
N GLN A 301 -1.67 -14.37 -24.02
CA GLN A 301 -0.41 -14.24 -24.76
C GLN A 301 0.81 -14.47 -23.85
N ALA A 302 1.79 -15.22 -24.35
CA ALA A 302 3.03 -15.46 -23.63
C ALA A 302 3.85 -14.16 -23.46
N CYS A 303 4.12 -13.81 -22.21
CA CYS A 303 5.04 -12.77 -21.80
C CYS A 303 6.39 -13.38 -21.43
N ASN A 304 7.46 -12.91 -22.05
CA ASN A 304 8.83 -13.28 -21.70
C ASN A 304 9.43 -12.20 -20.81
N GLY A 305 10.19 -12.60 -19.79
CA GLY A 305 10.86 -11.66 -18.89
C GLY A 305 11.47 -12.37 -17.71
N PHE A 306 11.12 -11.94 -16.50
CA PHE A 306 11.77 -12.42 -15.29
C PHE A 306 10.84 -12.45 -14.08
N GLN A 307 11.21 -13.28 -13.11
CA GLN A 307 10.70 -13.23 -11.74
C GLN A 307 11.75 -12.59 -10.83
N VAL A 308 11.34 -11.68 -9.95
CA VAL A 308 12.18 -11.10 -8.90
C VAL A 308 12.15 -12.01 -7.66
N HIS A 309 13.29 -12.62 -7.31
CA HIS A 309 13.46 -13.40 -6.09
C HIS A 309 14.24 -12.60 -5.05
N ILE A 310 13.62 -12.33 -3.90
CA ILE A 310 14.31 -11.63 -2.80
C ILE A 310 15.25 -12.62 -2.09
N THR A 311 16.54 -12.29 -2.05
CA THR A 311 17.57 -13.10 -1.38
C THR A 311 17.97 -12.54 -0.02
N ASP A 312 17.82 -11.23 0.18
CA ASP A 312 18.02 -10.59 1.48
C ASP A 312 17.22 -9.28 1.57
N ARG A 313 16.15 -9.30 2.38
CA ARG A 313 15.26 -8.15 2.63
C ARG A 313 15.97 -6.96 3.27
N LYS A 314 17.09 -7.18 3.97
CA LYS A 314 17.83 -6.10 4.63
C LYS A 314 18.64 -5.29 3.63
N THR A 315 19.16 -5.90 2.57
CA THR A 315 19.94 -5.20 1.54
C THR A 315 19.13 -4.82 0.32
N PHE A 316 18.01 -5.50 0.06
CA PHE A 316 17.15 -5.22 -1.09
C PHE A 316 16.57 -3.80 -1.06
N ARG A 317 16.72 -3.11 -2.21
CA ARG A 317 16.21 -1.77 -2.50
C ARG A 317 15.23 -1.86 -3.68
N PRO A 318 13.96 -2.26 -3.43
CA PRO A 318 12.98 -2.53 -4.49
C PRO A 318 12.73 -1.35 -5.42
N TRP A 319 12.62 -0.11 -4.93
CA TRP A 319 12.32 1.04 -5.78
C TRP A 319 13.50 1.34 -6.71
N LEU A 320 14.73 1.42 -6.19
CA LEU A 320 15.92 1.64 -7.05
C LEU A 320 16.09 0.51 -8.07
N THR A 321 15.83 -0.73 -7.65
CA THR A 321 15.88 -1.89 -8.55
C THR A 321 14.80 -1.78 -9.63
N GLY A 322 13.57 -1.44 -9.26
CA GLY A 322 12.46 -1.24 -10.20
C GLY A 322 12.77 -0.17 -11.24
N GLN A 323 13.26 1.00 -10.83
CA GLN A 323 13.65 2.07 -11.75
C GLN A 323 14.76 1.65 -12.70
N LEU A 324 15.81 0.98 -12.18
CA LEU A 324 16.88 0.45 -13.01
C LEU A 324 16.32 -0.52 -14.05
N LEU A 325 15.51 -1.50 -13.63
CA LEU A 325 14.93 -2.48 -14.54
C LEU A 325 14.00 -1.84 -15.57
N LEU A 326 13.23 -0.82 -15.18
CA LEU A 326 12.40 -0.04 -16.09
C LEU A 326 13.23 0.66 -17.17
N ARG A 327 14.39 1.25 -16.80
CA ARG A 327 15.33 1.85 -17.76
C ARG A 327 15.93 0.82 -18.72
N GLU A 328 16.34 -0.34 -18.21
CA GLU A 328 16.89 -1.40 -19.05
C GLU A 328 15.82 -1.99 -20.00
N LEU A 329 14.56 -2.13 -19.52
CA LEU A 329 13.42 -2.56 -20.34
C LEU A 329 13.07 -1.54 -21.42
N TYR A 330 13.01 -0.25 -21.06
CA TYR A 330 12.81 0.85 -22.02
C TYR A 330 13.84 0.79 -23.16
N ARG A 331 15.11 0.58 -22.81
CA ARG A 331 16.19 0.46 -23.80
C ARG A 331 16.10 -0.80 -24.65
N GLU A 332 15.85 -1.96 -24.04
CA GLU A 332 15.82 -3.25 -24.75
C GLU A 332 14.63 -3.36 -25.71
N LEU A 333 13.45 -2.91 -25.27
CA LEU A 333 12.23 -3.01 -26.07
C LEU A 333 12.14 -1.92 -27.15
N GLY A 334 12.77 -0.75 -26.93
CA GLY A 334 12.77 0.36 -27.88
C GLY A 334 11.36 0.69 -28.37
N ARG A 335 11.10 0.53 -29.67
CA ARG A 335 9.79 0.78 -30.28
C ARG A 335 8.64 -0.07 -29.73
N HIS A 336 8.92 -1.17 -29.03
CA HIS A 336 7.93 -2.06 -28.43
C HIS A 336 7.55 -1.64 -27.00
N PHE A 337 8.29 -0.70 -26.40
CA PHE A 337 7.93 -0.11 -25.12
C PHE A 337 6.99 1.07 -25.33
N THR A 338 5.92 1.13 -24.53
CA THR A 338 5.09 2.34 -24.42
C THR A 338 4.77 2.63 -22.97
N TRP A 339 4.79 3.91 -22.61
CA TRP A 339 4.11 4.36 -21.40
C TRP A 339 2.61 4.10 -21.54
N ARG A 340 1.94 3.76 -20.44
CA ARG A 340 0.48 3.68 -20.41
C ARG A 340 -0.05 5.11 -20.56
N GLU A 341 -1.05 5.31 -21.41
CA GLU A 341 -1.72 6.60 -21.52
C GLU A 341 -2.82 6.75 -20.45
N PRO A 342 -3.19 7.98 -20.06
CA PRO A 342 -4.33 8.22 -19.18
C PRO A 342 -5.64 7.68 -19.81
N PRO A 343 -6.67 7.36 -18.99
CA PRO A 343 -6.74 7.60 -17.56
C PRO A 343 -6.12 6.49 -16.70
N PHE A 344 -5.78 6.84 -15.46
CA PHE A 344 -5.33 5.91 -14.43
C PHE A 344 -5.75 6.40 -13.04
N GLU A 345 -6.39 5.53 -12.25
CA GLU A 345 -6.86 5.86 -10.90
C GLU A 345 -7.68 7.18 -10.86
N TYR A 346 -8.56 7.33 -11.86
CA TYR A 346 -9.45 8.50 -12.06
C TYR A 346 -8.73 9.84 -12.32
N VAL A 347 -7.46 9.80 -12.72
CA VAL A 347 -6.73 10.95 -13.28
C VAL A 347 -6.68 10.81 -14.80
N TYR A 348 -7.00 11.88 -15.54
CA TYR A 348 -7.27 11.83 -16.99
C TYR A 348 -6.24 12.57 -17.84
N ASP A 349 -5.31 13.28 -17.22
CA ASP A 349 -4.42 14.25 -17.86
C ASP A 349 -2.93 14.04 -17.54
N LEU A 350 -2.61 13.20 -16.56
CA LEU A 350 -1.24 12.89 -16.16
C LEU A 350 -0.87 11.45 -16.49
N LEU A 351 0.36 11.24 -16.96
CA LEU A 351 0.87 9.91 -17.25
C LEU A 351 0.83 9.04 -15.97
N PRO A 352 0.34 7.79 -16.04
CA PRO A 352 0.30 6.86 -14.92
C PRO A 352 1.65 6.65 -14.24
N ILE A 353 2.75 6.59 -15.00
CA ILE A 353 4.10 6.44 -14.44
C ILE A 353 4.52 7.66 -13.60
N ASP A 354 4.07 8.86 -13.98
CA ASP A 354 4.38 10.09 -13.26
C ASP A 354 3.54 10.19 -11.98
N LEU A 355 2.29 9.71 -12.01
CA LEU A 355 1.44 9.55 -10.83
C LEU A 355 2.01 8.50 -9.85
N LEU A 356 2.43 7.34 -10.36
CA LEU A 356 3.05 6.27 -9.57
C LEU A 356 4.32 6.77 -8.88
N ASN A 357 5.16 7.54 -9.58
CA ASN A 357 6.35 8.17 -9.01
C ASN A 357 6.04 9.42 -8.18
N GLY A 358 4.90 10.06 -8.39
CA GLY A 358 4.55 11.36 -7.82
C GLY A 358 5.45 12.48 -8.32
N SER A 359 6.07 12.30 -9.48
CA SER A 359 7.00 13.22 -10.16
C SER A 359 7.30 12.66 -11.54
N GLU A 360 7.47 13.52 -12.55
CA GLU A 360 7.94 13.10 -13.87
C GLU A 360 9.44 12.76 -13.91
N GLN A 361 10.20 13.22 -12.91
CA GLN A 361 11.67 13.16 -12.94
C GLN A 361 12.23 11.74 -13.10
N PRO A 362 11.68 10.70 -12.44
CA PRO A 362 12.13 9.31 -12.69
C PRO A 362 11.82 8.82 -14.11
N ARG A 363 10.71 9.23 -14.74
CA ARG A 363 10.43 8.91 -16.15
C ARG A 363 11.45 9.57 -17.06
N LEU A 364 11.72 10.86 -16.87
CA LEU A 364 12.73 11.58 -17.65
C LEU A 364 14.13 10.97 -17.48
N TRP A 365 14.46 10.49 -16.28
CA TRP A 365 15.69 9.72 -16.02
C TRP A 365 15.73 8.40 -16.80
N VAL A 366 14.61 7.67 -16.90
CA VAL A 366 14.50 6.46 -17.73
C VAL A 366 14.71 6.78 -19.21
N GLU A 367 13.97 7.77 -19.73
CA GLU A 367 14.01 8.16 -21.14
C GLU A 367 15.39 8.69 -21.56
N GLY A 368 16.01 9.49 -20.70
CA GLY A 368 17.35 10.05 -20.88
C GLY A 368 18.50 9.08 -20.64
N GLN A 369 18.22 7.82 -20.25
CA GLN A 369 19.23 6.83 -19.88
C GLN A 369 20.17 7.31 -18.75
N GLY A 370 19.60 8.05 -17.79
CA GLY A 370 20.34 8.75 -16.73
C GLY A 370 21.15 7.82 -15.84
N GLY A 371 22.18 8.37 -15.19
CA GLY A 371 23.10 7.62 -14.32
C GLY A 371 22.52 7.30 -12.93
N MET A 372 23.09 6.33 -12.21
CA MET A 372 22.62 6.00 -10.85
C MET A 372 22.81 7.15 -9.85
N GLU A 373 23.81 8.01 -10.06
CA GLU A 373 24.04 9.19 -9.22
C GLU A 373 22.85 10.17 -9.28
N GLU A 374 22.32 10.42 -10.47
CA GLU A 374 21.14 11.26 -10.68
C GLU A 374 19.91 10.68 -9.97
N LEU A 375 19.66 9.37 -10.12
CA LEU A 375 18.53 8.70 -9.47
C LEU A 375 18.64 8.73 -7.93
N LEU A 376 19.85 8.57 -7.39
CA LEU A 376 20.10 8.71 -5.95
C LEU A 376 19.89 10.15 -5.48
N GLY A 377 20.22 11.15 -6.33
CA GLY A 377 19.89 12.55 -6.11
C GLY A 377 18.37 12.78 -6.01
N LEU A 378 17.59 12.16 -6.91
CA LEU A 378 16.12 12.20 -6.86
C LEU A 378 15.57 11.57 -5.56
N GLU A 379 16.13 10.44 -5.11
CA GLU A 379 15.74 9.80 -3.85
C GLU A 379 16.09 10.65 -2.62
N ALA A 380 17.21 11.39 -2.66
CA ALA A 380 17.67 12.22 -1.55
C ALA A 380 16.88 13.52 -1.40
N LYS A 381 16.36 14.07 -2.50
CA LYS A 381 15.64 15.35 -2.53
C LYS A 381 14.42 15.33 -1.60
N GLY A 382 14.38 16.25 -0.63
CA GLY A 382 13.28 16.40 0.34
C GLY A 382 13.24 15.35 1.46
N ARG A 383 14.16 14.36 1.45
CA ARG A 383 14.16 13.25 2.41
C ARG A 383 14.37 13.69 3.86
N GLU A 384 15.29 14.63 4.10
CA GLU A 384 15.57 15.12 5.46
C GLU A 384 14.36 15.83 6.07
N ALA A 385 13.71 16.72 5.30
CA ALA A 385 12.50 17.40 5.74
C ALA A 385 11.36 16.41 6.05
N PHE A 386 11.22 15.35 5.25
CA PHE A 386 10.29 14.27 5.52
C PHE A 386 10.63 13.52 6.82
N LEU A 387 11.91 13.20 7.04
CA LEU A 387 12.36 12.48 8.24
C LEU A 387 12.08 13.28 9.52
N GLU A 388 12.28 14.60 9.52
CA GLU A 388 11.95 15.44 10.68
C GLU A 388 10.45 15.41 10.98
N LYS A 389 9.59 15.66 9.97
CA LYS A 389 8.13 15.57 10.14
C LYS A 389 7.67 14.18 10.59
N ARG A 390 8.31 13.13 10.06
CA ARG A 390 8.01 11.74 10.42
C ARG A 390 8.28 11.48 11.91
N LYS A 391 9.36 12.00 12.49
CA LYS A 391 9.69 11.78 13.92
C LYS A 391 8.58 12.24 14.86
N GLU A 392 7.88 13.31 14.53
CA GLU A 392 6.81 13.89 15.34
C GLU A 392 5.58 12.97 15.48
N VAL A 393 5.40 12.07 14.52
CA VAL A 393 4.20 11.23 14.42
C VAL A 393 4.44 9.76 14.75
N LEU A 394 5.70 9.35 14.96
CA LEU A 394 6.01 7.95 15.28
C LEU A 394 5.39 7.54 16.62
N LEU A 395 4.88 6.31 16.65
CA LEU A 395 4.29 5.67 17.84
C LEU A 395 5.20 4.58 18.40
N TYR A 396 6.04 4.00 17.55
CA TYR A 396 6.88 2.85 17.89
C TYR A 396 8.35 3.21 17.86
N ARG A 397 9.08 2.82 18.91
CA ARG A 397 10.49 3.19 19.13
C ARG A 397 11.38 2.79 17.95
N GLU A 398 12.21 3.72 17.50
CA GLU A 398 13.37 3.40 16.67
C GLU A 398 14.43 2.75 17.56
N VAL A 399 14.73 1.46 17.35
CA VAL A 399 15.89 0.84 18.00
C VAL A 399 17.12 1.44 17.34
N ALA A 400 17.88 2.25 18.09
CA ALA A 400 19.16 2.77 17.64
C ALA A 400 20.02 1.60 17.15
N ARG A 401 20.54 1.69 15.91
CA ARG A 401 21.54 0.73 15.43
C ARG A 401 22.71 0.80 16.42
N LYS A 402 22.99 -0.31 17.12
CA LYS A 402 24.31 -0.48 17.74
C LYS A 402 25.31 -0.35 16.58
N LYS A 403 26.16 0.68 16.68
CA LYS A 403 27.21 0.96 15.70
C LYS A 403 28.16 -0.22 15.58
#